data_AF-A0A6C0BY90-F1
#
_entry.id   AF-A0A6C0BY90-F1
#
_cell.length_a   1.000
_cell.length_b   1.000
_cell.length_c   1.000
_cell.angle_alpha   90.00
_cell.angle_beta   90.00
_cell.angle_gamma   90.00
#
_symmetry.space_group_name_H-M   'P 1'
#
loop_
_entity.id
_entity.type
_entity.pdbx_description
1 polymer ?
#
loop_
_entity_poly.entity_id
_entity_poly.type
_entity_poly.pdbx_seq_one_letter_code
_entity_poly.pdbx_strand_id
1 'polypeptide(L)'
;MVVSTKYRGIATLILLVLDGIWIKAFMGKQYNKLVPAIQSSPLQTNTTSAVLAYALMVIGLHTFVLPKLSTDKPSVRECLMSGFVFGIVVYGIYDFTCGAVFKKWDFKLATLDILWGGLVYFLACYVPQFFL
;
A
#
# COMPACT_ATOMS: atom_id res chain seq x y z
N MET A 1 14.40 13.94 15.93
CA MET A 1 14.04 12.76 16.72
C MET A 1 13.30 11.83 15.78
N VAL A 2 13.70 10.55 15.71
CA VAL A 2 13.16 9.57 14.75
C VAL A 2 12.42 8.51 15.54
N VAL A 3 11.32 7.99 15.00
CA VAL A 3 10.52 6.93 15.62
C VAL A 3 11.33 5.71 16.03
N SER A 4 10.96 5.09 17.14
CA SER A 4 11.68 3.96 17.74
C SER A 4 11.68 2.70 16.85
N THR A 5 12.62 1.79 17.10
CA THR A 5 12.67 0.50 16.38
C THR A 5 11.40 -0.33 16.63
N LYS A 6 10.84 -0.27 17.84
CA LYS A 6 9.57 -0.94 18.18
C LYS A 6 8.42 -0.37 17.34
N TYR A 7 8.33 0.96 17.23
CA TYR A 7 7.36 1.64 16.36
C TYR A 7 7.42 1.15 14.92
N ARG A 8 8.64 1.13 14.36
CA ARG A 8 8.91 0.72 12.97
C ARG A 8 8.46 -0.73 12.69
N GLY A 9 8.69 -1.63 13.64
CA GLY A 9 8.24 -3.02 13.55
C GLY A 9 6.71 -3.13 13.49
N ILE A 10 6.01 -2.41 14.38
CA ILE A 10 4.54 -2.41 14.41
C ILE A 10 3.97 -1.78 13.13
N ALA A 11 4.54 -0.66 12.67
CA ALA A 11 4.14 0.00 11.42
C ALA A 11 4.23 -0.94 10.21
N THR A 12 5.34 -1.68 10.09
CA THR A 12 5.53 -2.69 9.03
C THR A 12 4.48 -3.80 9.12
N LEU A 13 4.23 -4.32 10.32
CA LEU A 13 3.24 -5.37 10.50
C LEU A 13 1.84 -4.89 10.08
N ILE A 14 1.46 -3.67 10.47
CA ILE A 14 0.17 -3.07 10.09
C ILE A 14 0.06 -2.93 8.57
N LEU A 15 1.10 -2.41 7.91
CA LEU A 15 1.12 -2.27 6.45
C LEU A 15 0.88 -3.63 5.75
N LEU A 16 1.68 -4.65 6.10
CA LEU A 16 1.63 -5.95 5.44
C LEU A 16 0.34 -6.71 5.72
N VAL A 17 -0.15 -6.68 6.97
CA VAL A 17 -1.35 -7.41 7.36
C VAL A 17 -2.59 -6.77 6.75
N LEU A 18 -2.75 -5.46 6.86
CA LEU A 18 -3.93 -4.78 6.33
C LEU A 18 -3.98 -4.90 4.80
N ASP A 19 -2.86 -4.69 4.12
CA ASP A 19 -2.82 -4.79 2.67
C ASP A 19 -3.03 -6.24 2.17
N GLY A 20 -2.43 -7.22 2.85
CA GLY A 20 -2.70 -8.63 2.56
C GLY A 20 -4.18 -9.00 2.73
N ILE A 21 -4.86 -8.43 3.73
CA ILE A 21 -6.31 -8.60 3.91
C ILE A 21 -7.07 -7.94 2.77
N TRP A 22 -6.72 -6.71 2.38
CA TRP A 22 -7.35 -6.02 1.25
C TRP A 22 -7.25 -6.83 -0.04
N ILE A 23 -6.07 -7.38 -0.35
CA ILE A 23 -5.90 -8.23 -1.52
C ILE A 23 -6.76 -9.48 -1.41
N LYS A 24 -6.66 -10.22 -0.30
CA LYS A 24 -7.36 -11.51 -0.17
C LYS A 24 -8.88 -11.35 -0.16
N ALA A 25 -9.39 -10.33 0.52
CA ALA A 25 -10.82 -10.14 0.73
C ALA A 25 -11.50 -9.39 -0.41
N PHE A 26 -10.82 -8.38 -0.99
CA PHE A 26 -11.40 -7.48 -1.98
C PHE A 26 -10.75 -7.66 -3.36
N MET A 27 -9.48 -7.30 -3.54
CA MET A 27 -8.87 -7.21 -4.87
C MET A 27 -8.77 -8.56 -5.59
N GLY A 28 -8.56 -9.65 -4.86
CA GLY A 28 -8.41 -10.99 -5.44
C GLY A 28 -9.64 -11.40 -6.26
N LYS A 29 -10.86 -11.09 -5.80
CA LYS A 29 -12.09 -11.37 -6.56
C LYS A 29 -12.21 -10.48 -7.80
N GLN A 30 -11.77 -9.23 -7.71
CA GLN A 30 -11.83 -8.28 -8.83
C GLN A 30 -10.81 -8.65 -9.91
N TYR A 31 -9.56 -8.95 -9.53
CA TYR A 31 -8.52 -9.37 -10.47
C TYR A 31 -8.81 -10.71 -11.14
N ASN A 32 -9.41 -11.67 -10.45
CA ASN A 32 -9.84 -12.92 -11.08
C ASN A 32 -10.89 -12.72 -12.19
N LYS A 33 -11.59 -11.59 -12.23
CA LYS A 33 -12.50 -11.21 -13.33
C LYS A 33 -11.79 -10.33 -14.36
N LEU A 34 -11.04 -9.33 -13.91
CA LEU A 34 -10.40 -8.33 -14.76
C LEU A 34 -9.27 -8.91 -15.61
N VAL A 35 -8.42 -9.75 -15.01
CA VAL A 35 -7.22 -10.28 -15.66
C VAL A 35 -7.57 -11.16 -16.86
N PRO A 36 -8.47 -12.15 -16.76
CA PRO A 36 -8.92 -12.90 -17.94
C PRO A 36 -9.54 -12.02 -19.03
N ALA A 37 -10.21 -10.92 -18.67
CA ALA A 37 -10.77 -9.99 -19.65
C ALA A 37 -9.68 -9.23 -20.43
N ILE A 38 -8.51 -8.99 -19.83
CA ILE A 38 -7.35 -8.31 -20.42
C ILE A 38 -6.50 -9.25 -21.27
N GLN A 39 -6.08 -10.40 -20.73
CA GLN A 39 -5.07 -11.28 -21.36
C GLN A 39 -5.62 -12.62 -21.89
N SER A 40 -6.94 -12.84 -21.81
CA SER A 40 -7.61 -14.07 -22.27
C SER A 40 -7.09 -15.37 -21.62
N SER A 41 -6.50 -15.26 -20.44
CA SER A 41 -5.98 -16.38 -19.65
C SER A 41 -6.21 -16.14 -18.15
N PRO A 42 -6.30 -17.22 -17.34
CA PRO A 42 -6.48 -17.09 -15.89
C PRO A 42 -5.39 -16.25 -15.24
N LEU A 43 -5.72 -15.60 -14.13
CA LEU A 43 -4.73 -14.94 -13.28
C LEU A 43 -3.71 -15.98 -12.77
N GLN A 44 -2.43 -15.74 -13.05
CA GLN A 44 -1.32 -16.47 -12.46
C GLN A 44 -0.47 -15.50 -11.66
N THR A 45 -0.30 -15.79 -10.37
CA THR A 45 0.48 -14.92 -9.48
C THR A 45 1.95 -15.27 -9.61
N ASN A 46 2.78 -14.29 -9.98
CA ASN A 46 4.23 -14.41 -9.85
C ASN A 46 4.63 -14.06 -8.42
N THR A 47 4.88 -15.08 -7.59
CA THR A 47 5.22 -14.90 -6.18
C THR A 47 6.49 -14.07 -5.97
N THR A 48 7.49 -14.22 -6.84
CA THR A 48 8.74 -13.44 -6.76
C THR A 48 8.46 -11.95 -6.94
N SER A 49 7.71 -11.57 -7.98
CA SER A 49 7.33 -10.17 -8.20
C SER A 49 6.48 -9.61 -7.07
N ALA A 50 5.56 -10.41 -6.51
CA ALA A 50 4.75 -10.00 -5.36
C ALA A 50 5.61 -9.72 -4.12
N VAL A 51 6.54 -10.62 -3.78
CA VAL A 51 7.46 -10.42 -2.65
C VAL A 51 8.33 -9.18 -2.85
N LEU A 52 8.83 -8.95 -4.06
CA LEU A 52 9.62 -7.76 -4.39
C LEU A 52 8.80 -6.47 -4.27
N ALA A 53 7.53 -6.47 -4.70
CA ALA A 53 6.64 -5.33 -4.54
C ALA A 53 6.41 -5.00 -3.05
N TYR A 54 6.14 -6.01 -2.22
CA TYR A 54 6.01 -5.82 -0.77
C TYR A 54 7.30 -5.36 -0.11
N ALA A 55 8.46 -5.86 -0.55
CA ALA A 55 9.75 -5.37 -0.08
C ALA A 55 9.94 -3.88 -0.39
N LEU A 56 9.57 -3.43 -1.61
CA LEU A 56 9.60 -2.02 -1.98
C LEU A 56 8.63 -1.17 -1.14
N MET A 57 7.46 -1.70 -0.80
CA MET A 57 6.53 -1.02 0.11
C MET A 57 7.13 -0.81 1.50
N VAL A 58 7.75 -1.85 2.07
CA VAL A 58 8.40 -1.77 3.39
C VAL A 58 9.59 -0.81 3.36
N ILE A 59 10.41 -0.85 2.29
CA ILE A 59 11.48 0.11 2.07
C ILE A 59 10.91 1.52 2.05
N GLY A 60 9.87 1.76 1.24
CA GLY A 60 9.25 3.08 1.10
C GLY A 60 8.71 3.63 2.41
N LEU A 61 8.05 2.78 3.21
CA LEU A 61 7.61 3.12 4.57
C LEU A 61 8.79 3.55 5.44
N HIS A 62 9.87 2.77 5.46
CA HIS A 62 11.01 3.01 6.34
C HIS A 62 11.93 4.15 5.94
N THR A 63 12.01 4.46 4.65
CA THR A 63 12.93 5.48 4.10
C THR A 63 12.26 6.82 3.85
N PHE A 64 11.00 6.86 3.40
CA PHE A 64 10.35 8.10 2.99
C PHE A 64 9.24 8.56 3.95
N VAL A 65 8.64 7.64 4.69
CA VAL A 65 7.47 7.94 5.53
C VAL A 65 7.86 8.09 6.99
N LEU A 66 8.31 7.01 7.63
CA LEU A 66 8.62 6.98 9.07
C LEU A 66 9.68 7.99 9.53
N PRO A 67 10.74 8.30 8.75
CA PRO A 67 11.71 9.33 9.14
C PRO A 67 11.13 10.75 9.23
N LYS A 68 9.96 11.01 8.63
CA LYS A 68 9.29 12.31 8.68
C LYS A 68 8.41 12.48 9.93
N LEU A 69 8.23 11.43 10.72
CA LEU A 69 7.44 11.48 11.95
C LEU A 69 8.32 11.98 13.11
N SER A 70 7.80 12.95 13.86
CA SER A 70 8.59 13.65 14.88
C SER A 70 8.80 12.82 16.15
N THR A 71 7.84 11.95 16.47
CA THR A 71 7.81 11.11 17.68
C THR A 71 7.02 9.83 17.43
N ASP A 72 7.03 8.93 18.41
CA ASP A 72 6.16 7.74 18.48
C ASP A 72 4.67 8.07 18.74
N LYS A 73 4.29 9.36 18.76
CA LYS A 73 2.92 9.85 18.85
C LYS A 73 2.68 10.92 17.77
N PRO A 74 2.75 10.55 16.48
CA PRO A 74 2.61 11.51 15.40
C PRO A 74 1.19 12.09 15.35
N SER A 75 1.08 13.35 14.96
CA SER A 75 -0.23 13.95 14.70
C SER A 75 -0.92 13.31 13.49
N VAL A 76 -2.25 13.39 13.43
CA VAL A 76 -3.03 12.98 12.24
C VAL A 76 -2.51 13.68 10.98
N ARG A 77 -2.17 14.97 11.09
CA ARG A 77 -1.63 15.76 9.98
C ARG A 77 -0.29 15.22 9.47
N GLU A 78 0.63 14.86 10.36
CA GLU A 78 1.91 14.24 9.98
C GLU A 78 1.67 12.93 9.22
N CYS A 79 0.77 12.07 9.72
CA CYS A 79 0.44 10.79 9.08
C CYS A 79 -0.22 10.96 7.71
N LEU A 80 -1.08 11.98 7.54
CA LEU A 80 -1.66 12.32 6.24
C LEU A 80 -0.60 12.80 5.26
N MET A 81 0.26 13.73 5.66
CA MET A 81 1.24 14.34 4.76
C MET A 81 2.41 13.41 4.40
N SER A 82 2.81 12.53 5.33
CA SER A 82 3.89 11.57 5.09
C SER A 82 3.37 10.26 4.52
N GLY A 83 2.44 9.60 5.22
CA GLY A 83 1.94 8.27 4.88
C GLY A 83 0.91 8.30 3.76
N PHE A 84 -0.22 9.00 3.95
CA PHE A 84 -1.32 8.98 2.97
C PHE A 84 -0.86 9.43 1.59
N VAL A 85 -0.18 10.58 1.51
CA VAL A 85 0.33 11.10 0.24
C VAL A 85 1.31 10.11 -0.42
N PHE A 86 2.22 9.49 0.34
CA PHE A 86 3.13 8.51 -0.21
C PHE A 86 2.41 7.27 -0.73
N GLY A 87 1.42 6.76 -0.01
CA GLY A 87 0.59 5.64 -0.43
C GLY A 87 -0.16 5.91 -1.74
N ILE A 88 -0.78 7.10 -1.87
CA ILE A 88 -1.42 7.55 -3.11
C ILE A 88 -0.43 7.55 -4.28
N VAL A 89 0.80 8.02 -4.06
CA VAL A 89 1.84 8.05 -5.09
C VAL A 89 2.24 6.64 -5.51
N VAL A 90 2.54 5.74 -4.58
CA VAL A 90 2.99 4.38 -4.90
C VAL A 90 1.92 3.60 -5.67
N TYR A 91 0.69 3.58 -5.15
CA TYR A 91 -0.41 2.85 -5.79
C TYR A 91 -0.84 3.54 -7.08
N GLY A 92 -0.84 4.88 -7.10
CA GLY A 92 -1.11 5.66 -8.31
C GLY A 92 -0.14 5.36 -9.44
N ILE A 93 1.17 5.31 -9.16
CA ILE A 93 2.17 4.95 -10.16
C ILE A 93 1.87 3.56 -10.75
N TYR A 94 1.61 2.57 -9.89
CA TYR A 94 1.27 1.21 -10.34
C TYR A 94 0.00 1.19 -11.20
N ASP A 95 -1.11 1.69 -10.69
CA ASP A 95 -2.41 1.65 -11.35
C ASP A 95 -2.46 2.45 -12.64
N PHE A 96 -1.86 3.64 -12.68
CA PHE A 96 -1.80 4.43 -13.90
C PHE A 96 -0.84 3.82 -14.92
N THR A 97 0.22 3.14 -14.50
CA THR A 97 1.08 2.35 -15.41
C THR A 97 0.27 1.19 -16.00
N CYS A 98 -0.50 0.47 -15.19
CA CYS A 98 -1.41 -0.57 -15.68
C CYS A 98 -2.47 0.01 -16.64
N GLY A 99 -3.04 1.18 -16.35
CA GLY A 99 -3.98 1.87 -17.23
C GLY A 99 -3.36 2.32 -18.57
N ALA A 100 -2.06 2.62 -18.60
CA ALA A 100 -1.34 2.95 -19.82
C ALA A 100 -1.02 1.70 -20.67
N VAL A 101 -0.76 0.56 -20.02
CA VAL A 101 -0.36 -0.69 -20.69
C VAL A 101 -1.57 -1.54 -21.10
N PHE A 102 -2.62 -1.60 -20.29
CA PHE A 102 -3.75 -2.50 -20.48
C PHE A 102 -5.00 -1.76 -20.96
N LYS A 103 -5.43 -2.04 -22.20
CA LYS A 103 -6.60 -1.42 -22.84
C LYS A 103 -7.92 -1.53 -22.05
N LYS A 104 -8.09 -2.62 -21.29
CA LYS A 104 -9.32 -2.90 -20.52
C LYS A 104 -9.12 -2.70 -19.01
N TRP A 105 -8.13 -1.91 -18.60
CA TRP A 105 -7.93 -1.60 -17.19
C TRP A 105 -9.15 -0.88 -16.61
N ASP A 106 -9.59 -1.30 -15.42
CA ASP A 106 -10.75 -0.71 -14.75
C ASP A 106 -10.30 0.46 -13.88
N PHE A 107 -10.49 1.69 -14.38
CA PHE A 107 -10.14 2.91 -13.65
C PHE A 107 -10.96 3.14 -12.36
N LYS A 108 -12.14 2.52 -12.23
CA LYS A 108 -12.89 2.58 -10.96
C LYS A 108 -12.19 1.72 -9.91
N LEU A 109 -11.77 0.52 -10.29
CA LEU A 109 -10.99 -0.35 -9.43
C LEU A 109 -9.65 0.31 -9.05
N ALA A 110 -8.97 0.90 -10.03
CA ALA A 110 -7.72 1.64 -9.81
C ALA A 110 -7.89 2.77 -8.80
N THR A 111 -8.95 3.58 -8.93
CA THR A 111 -9.20 4.70 -7.99
C THR A 111 -9.40 4.20 -6.56
N LEU A 112 -10.09 3.08 -6.37
CA LEU A 112 -10.28 2.47 -5.06
C LEU A 112 -8.96 1.95 -4.49
N ASP A 113 -8.12 1.32 -5.31
CA ASP A 113 -6.84 0.78 -4.87
C ASP A 113 -5.84 1.89 -4.52
N ILE A 114 -5.84 2.99 -5.28
CA ILE A 114 -5.06 4.20 -4.97
C ILE A 114 -5.47 4.78 -3.60
N LEU A 115 -6.78 4.97 -3.37
CA LEU A 115 -7.29 5.48 -2.09
C LEU A 115 -6.97 4.53 -0.93
N TRP A 116 -7.04 3.23 -1.17
CA TRP A 116 -6.60 2.22 -0.20
C TRP A 116 -5.10 2.35 0.10
N GLY A 117 -4.26 2.52 -0.92
CA GLY A 117 -2.83 2.77 -0.78
C GLY A 117 -2.54 3.95 0.15
N GLY A 118 -3.24 5.07 -0.06
CA GLY A 118 -3.18 6.19 0.88
C GLY A 118 -3.59 5.81 2.30
N LEU A 119 -4.75 5.17 2.44
CA LEU A 119 -5.29 4.78 3.74
C LEU A 119 -4.37 3.81 4.50
N VAL A 120 -3.82 2.79 3.84
CA VAL A 120 -3.01 1.76 4.50
C VAL A 120 -1.69 2.33 5.00
N TYR A 121 -1.04 3.23 4.24
CA TYR A 121 0.15 3.93 4.71
C TYR A 121 -0.17 4.92 5.84
N PHE A 122 -1.32 5.60 5.79
CA PHE A 122 -1.79 6.42 6.91
C PHE A 122 -1.96 5.58 8.18
N LEU A 123 -2.62 4.43 8.09
CA LEU A 123 -2.85 3.55 9.24
C LEU A 123 -1.54 2.94 9.76
N ALA A 124 -0.63 2.54 8.87
CA ALA A 124 0.71 2.10 9.25
C ALA A 124 1.50 3.20 9.98
N CYS A 125 1.22 4.47 9.71
CA CYS A 125 1.76 5.59 10.47
C CYS A 125 1.01 5.88 11.75
N TYR A 126 -0.32 5.81 11.78
CA TYR A 126 -1.10 6.37 12.89
C TYR A 126 -1.42 5.36 13.99
N VAL A 127 -1.63 4.09 13.64
CA VAL A 127 -2.07 3.07 14.60
C VAL A 127 -0.97 2.57 15.56
N PRO A 128 0.33 2.52 15.20
CA PRO A 128 1.36 2.01 16.11
C PRO A 128 1.46 2.75 17.46
N GLN A 129 1.11 4.03 17.51
CA GLN A 129 1.17 4.85 18.73
C GLN A 129 0.28 4.33 19.88
N PHE A 130 -0.72 3.50 19.60
CA PHE A 130 -1.59 2.92 20.62
C PHE A 130 -1.00 1.67 21.29
N PHE A 131 0.18 1.21 20.86
CA PHE A 131 0.87 0.02 21.37
C PHE A 131 2.20 0.36 22.08
N LEU A 132 2.42 1.65 22.36
CA LEU A 132 3.64 2.24 22.93
C LEU A 132 3.29 3.14 24.11
#